data_AF-A0A8T6FTP1-F1
#
_entry.id   AF-A0A8T6FTP1-F1
#
_cell.length_a   1.000
_cell.length_b   1.000
_cell.length_c   1.000
_cell.angle_alpha   90.00
_cell.angle_beta   90.00
_cell.angle_gamma   90.00
#
_symmetry.space_group_name_H-M   'P 1'
#
loop_
_entity.id
_entity.type
_entity.pdbx_description
1 polymer ?
#
loop_
_entity_poly.entity_id
_entity_poly.type
_entity_poly.pdbx_seq_one_letter_code
_entity_poly.pdbx_strand_id
1 'polypeptide(L)'
;MPTFASARERRLWLWTLVVVVTIYATLGLTGALAEELRDRGLSTAGFALAMLLVGATALTQGLRTRPRGLEIAVAIGVAVVYLMVLVRMALEERTHLIEYGVVAVLILEALTERAGHGRRVPLPAVLAILATALIGLVDECIQAFLPSRVFDVQDIVFNTLAAVMAVATSLALGWARRWGRGGD
;
A
#
# COMPACT_ATOMS: atom_id res chain seq x y z
N MET A 1 -16.30 -27.62 -0.21
CA MET A 1 -16.73 -26.20 -0.19
C MET A 1 -15.76 -25.37 -1.02
N PRO A 2 -16.22 -24.40 -1.83
CA PRO A 2 -15.32 -23.58 -2.64
C PRO A 2 -14.34 -22.80 -1.73
N THR A 3 -13.07 -22.71 -2.10
CA THR A 3 -12.03 -22.03 -1.31
C THR A 3 -12.24 -20.52 -1.24
N PHE A 4 -12.76 -19.92 -2.32
CA PHE A 4 -13.13 -18.50 -2.43
C PHE A 4 -14.64 -18.30 -2.35
N ALA A 5 -15.08 -17.16 -1.83
CA ALA A 5 -16.47 -16.75 -1.73
C ALA A 5 -17.00 -16.13 -3.02
N SER A 6 -16.13 -15.47 -3.82
CA SER A 6 -16.50 -14.88 -5.11
C SER A 6 -15.34 -14.92 -6.12
N ALA A 7 -15.65 -14.69 -7.41
CA ALA A 7 -14.63 -14.55 -8.46
C ALA A 7 -13.76 -13.29 -8.28
N ARG A 8 -14.33 -12.23 -7.68
CA ARG A 8 -13.60 -11.01 -7.31
C ARG A 8 -12.60 -11.30 -6.20
N GLU A 9 -13.00 -12.04 -5.17
CA GLU A 9 -12.11 -12.45 -4.09
C GLU A 9 -10.90 -13.23 -4.62
N ARG A 10 -11.14 -14.21 -5.50
CA ARG A 10 -10.07 -14.99 -6.15
C ARG A 10 -9.09 -14.08 -6.91
N ARG A 11 -9.62 -13.09 -7.63
CA ARG A 11 -8.79 -12.14 -8.40
C ARG A 11 -7.95 -11.26 -7.48
N LEU A 12 -8.51 -10.80 -6.36
CA LEU A 12 -7.78 -10.00 -5.37
C LEU A 12 -6.62 -10.79 -4.77
N TRP A 13 -6.84 -12.05 -4.37
CA TRP A 13 -5.77 -12.92 -3.88
C TRP A 13 -4.70 -13.22 -4.94
N LEU A 14 -5.10 -13.39 -6.20
CA LEU A 14 -4.15 -13.56 -7.30
C LEU A 14 -3.28 -12.31 -7.47
N TRP A 15 -3.88 -11.12 -7.42
CA TRP A 15 -3.12 -9.86 -7.49
C TRP A 15 -2.22 -9.66 -6.28
N THR A 16 -2.68 -9.99 -5.07
CA THR A 16 -1.82 -9.99 -3.87
C THR A 16 -0.61 -10.88 -4.08
N LEU A 17 -0.82 -12.12 -4.57
CA LEU A 17 0.28 -13.05 -4.85
C LEU A 17 1.24 -12.49 -5.91
N VAL A 18 0.72 -11.95 -7.02
CA VAL A 18 1.55 -11.35 -8.07
C VAL A 18 2.39 -10.20 -7.52
N VAL A 19 1.80 -9.31 -6.71
CA VAL A 19 2.51 -8.18 -6.10
C VAL A 19 3.59 -8.68 -5.15
N VAL A 20 3.28 -9.60 -4.24
CA VAL A 20 4.24 -10.17 -3.29
C VAL A 20 5.40 -10.87 -4.01
N VAL A 21 5.10 -11.69 -5.01
CA VAL A 21 6.13 -12.36 -5.82
C VAL A 21 6.99 -11.33 -6.55
N THR A 22 6.39 -10.24 -7.05
CA THR A 22 7.13 -9.16 -7.70
C THR A 22 8.09 -8.48 -6.72
N ILE A 23 7.62 -8.10 -5.53
CA ILE A 23 8.45 -7.51 -4.46
C ILE A 23 9.67 -8.41 -4.22
N TYR A 24 9.43 -9.68 -3.89
CA TYR A 24 10.48 -10.65 -3.58
C TYR A 24 11.45 -10.89 -4.75
N ALA A 25 10.94 -10.97 -5.98
CA ALA A 25 11.77 -11.16 -7.16
C ALA A 25 12.65 -9.94 -7.47
N THR A 26 12.25 -8.75 -7.03
CA THR A 26 12.97 -7.50 -7.28
C THR A 26 13.96 -7.10 -6.19
N LEU A 27 13.96 -7.73 -5.02
CA LEU A 27 14.80 -7.36 -3.86
C LEU A 27 16.30 -7.18 -4.20
N GLY A 28 16.87 -8.09 -5.01
CA GLY A 28 18.28 -7.99 -5.41
C GLY A 28 18.56 -6.86 -6.40
N LEU A 29 17.57 -6.49 -7.22
CA LEU A 29 17.69 -5.46 -8.25
C LEU A 29 17.47 -4.05 -7.67
N THR A 30 16.54 -3.90 -6.73
CA THR A 30 16.18 -2.61 -6.13
C THR A 30 17.36 -1.99 -5.38
N GLY A 31 18.16 -2.79 -4.66
CA GLY A 31 19.38 -2.31 -4.01
C GLY A 31 20.37 -1.69 -4.99
N ALA A 32 20.72 -2.43 -6.05
CA ALA A 32 21.68 -1.97 -7.07
C ALA A 32 21.19 -0.72 -7.82
N LEU A 33 19.90 -0.66 -8.17
CA LEU A 33 19.31 0.51 -8.82
C LEU A 33 19.26 1.73 -7.89
N ALA A 34 18.99 1.52 -6.60
CA ALA A 34 18.93 2.61 -5.62
C ALA A 34 20.31 3.20 -5.34
N GLU A 35 21.37 2.39 -5.33
CA GLU A 35 22.76 2.85 -5.26
C GLU A 35 23.13 3.68 -6.50
N GLU A 36 22.88 3.16 -7.70
CA GLU A 36 23.20 3.88 -8.95
C GLU A 36 22.46 5.22 -9.08
N LEU A 37 21.18 5.27 -8.70
CA LEU A 37 20.40 6.52 -8.70
C LEU A 37 20.94 7.55 -7.70
N ARG A 38 21.42 7.07 -6.56
CA ARG A 38 21.99 7.89 -5.49
C ARG A 38 23.35 8.46 -5.90
N ASP A 39 24.19 7.64 -6.50
CA ASP A 39 25.52 8.03 -7.00
C ASP A 39 25.42 9.09 -8.11
N ARG A 40 24.38 9.01 -8.94
CA ARG A 40 24.10 10.02 -9.98
C ARG A 40 23.38 11.28 -9.46
N GLY A 41 23.03 11.34 -8.18
CA GLY A 41 22.24 12.44 -7.60
C GLY A 41 20.81 12.56 -8.16
N LEU A 42 20.29 11.50 -8.79
CA LEU A 42 18.99 11.51 -9.47
C LEU A 42 17.81 11.13 -8.56
N SER A 43 18.07 10.65 -7.34
CA SER A 43 17.04 10.19 -6.41
C SER A 43 15.97 11.25 -6.12
N THR A 44 16.39 12.50 -5.91
CA THR A 44 15.46 13.61 -5.62
C THR A 44 14.62 13.96 -6.84
N ALA A 45 15.23 14.06 -8.02
CA ALA A 45 14.52 14.39 -9.27
C ALA A 45 13.55 13.27 -9.68
N GLY A 46 13.97 12.01 -9.56
CA GLY A 46 13.13 10.84 -9.83
C GLY A 46 11.93 10.77 -8.88
N PHE A 47 12.16 11.01 -7.59
CA PHE A 47 11.07 11.06 -6.60
C PHE A 47 10.09 12.21 -6.88
N ALA A 48 10.59 13.41 -7.20
CA ALA A 48 9.74 14.56 -7.53
C ALA A 48 8.90 14.29 -8.79
N LEU A 49 9.49 13.68 -9.82
CA LEU A 49 8.77 13.28 -11.02
C LEU A 49 7.69 12.24 -10.71
N ALA A 50 7.99 11.21 -9.90
CA ALA A 50 7.02 10.20 -9.50
C ALA A 50 5.83 10.82 -8.75
N MET A 51 6.09 11.74 -7.80
CA MET A 51 5.04 12.48 -7.10
C MET A 51 4.20 13.35 -8.04
N LEU A 52 4.82 13.99 -9.03
CA LEU A 52 4.11 14.77 -10.03
C LEU A 52 3.19 13.90 -10.90
N LEU A 53 3.65 12.72 -11.31
CA LEU A 53 2.85 11.77 -12.09
C LEU A 53 1.69 11.20 -11.28
N VAL A 54 1.91 10.85 -10.01
CA VAL A 54 0.85 10.39 -9.09
C VAL A 54 -0.16 11.52 -8.87
N GLY A 55 0.30 12.74 -8.60
CA GLY A 55 -0.55 13.92 -8.44
C GLY A 55 -1.38 14.24 -9.69
N ALA A 56 -0.77 14.18 -10.87
CA ALA A 56 -1.47 14.37 -12.14
C ALA A 56 -2.53 13.28 -12.39
N THR A 57 -2.20 12.03 -12.07
CA THR A 57 -3.16 10.90 -12.18
C THR A 57 -4.32 11.08 -11.22
N ALA A 58 -4.05 11.43 -9.95
CA ALA A 58 -5.08 11.70 -8.95
C ALA A 58 -5.98 12.87 -9.36
N LEU A 59 -5.40 13.96 -9.89
CA LEU A 59 -6.15 15.12 -10.37
C LEU A 59 -7.04 14.76 -11.58
N THR A 60 -6.47 14.09 -12.59
CA THR A 60 -7.23 13.70 -13.79
C THR A 60 -8.34 12.70 -13.48
N GLN A 61 -8.10 11.75 -12.57
CA GLN A 61 -9.13 10.83 -12.10
C GLN A 61 -10.20 11.56 -11.26
N GLY A 62 -9.80 12.44 -10.34
CA GLY A 62 -10.72 13.23 -9.51
C GLY A 62 -11.63 14.14 -10.35
N LEU A 63 -11.10 14.77 -11.40
CA LEU A 63 -11.90 15.56 -12.33
C LEU A 63 -12.94 14.72 -13.10
N ARG A 64 -12.65 13.42 -13.34
CA ARG A 64 -13.56 12.49 -14.01
C ARG A 64 -14.63 11.92 -13.08
N THR A 65 -14.30 11.66 -11.82
CA THR A 65 -15.21 11.00 -10.85
C THR A 65 -16.14 11.97 -10.13
N ARG A 66 -15.94 13.30 -10.27
CA ARG A 66 -16.71 14.36 -9.58
C ARG A 66 -16.98 14.04 -8.10
N PRO A 67 -15.92 13.86 -7.28
CA PRO A 67 -16.07 13.54 -5.86
C PRO A 67 -16.74 14.68 -5.09
N ARG A 68 -17.39 14.35 -3.98
CA ARG A 68 -18.06 15.34 -3.11
C ARG A 68 -17.05 16.06 -2.22
N GLY A 69 -17.43 17.22 -1.68
CA GLY A 69 -16.54 18.07 -0.86
C GLY A 69 -15.87 17.34 0.33
N LEU A 70 -16.61 16.49 1.04
CA LEU A 70 -16.06 15.69 2.15
C LEU A 70 -15.06 14.64 1.68
N GLU A 71 -15.32 13.97 0.55
CA GLU A 71 -14.38 12.99 -0.02
C GLU A 71 -13.08 13.68 -0.45
N ILE A 72 -13.19 14.86 -1.07
CA ILE A 72 -12.03 15.70 -1.42
C ILE A 72 -11.26 16.11 -0.17
N ALA A 73 -11.94 16.59 0.88
CA ALA A 73 -11.29 17.03 2.12
C ALA A 73 -10.53 15.88 2.80
N VAL A 74 -11.13 14.69 2.90
CA VAL A 74 -10.46 13.51 3.46
C VAL A 74 -9.30 13.06 2.57
N ALA A 75 -9.47 13.06 1.24
CA ALA A 75 -8.40 12.71 0.31
C ALA A 75 -7.20 13.68 0.40
N ILE A 76 -7.45 14.99 0.49
CA ILE A 76 -6.40 15.99 0.70
C ILE A 76 -5.71 15.79 2.04
N GLY A 77 -6.47 15.57 3.13
CA GLY A 77 -5.90 15.31 4.45
C GLY A 77 -4.99 14.09 4.45
N VAL A 78 -5.43 12.98 3.86
CA VAL A 78 -4.61 11.78 3.66
C VAL A 78 -3.36 12.09 2.83
N ALA A 79 -3.51 12.79 1.70
CA ALA A 79 -2.39 13.13 0.82
C ALA A 79 -1.32 13.97 1.55
N VAL A 80 -1.74 14.93 2.38
CA VAL A 80 -0.83 15.73 3.21
C VAL A 80 -0.09 14.85 4.23
N VAL A 81 -0.79 13.96 4.92
CA VAL A 81 -0.16 13.02 5.87
C VAL A 81 0.88 12.14 5.17
N TYR A 82 0.53 11.53 4.04
CA TYR A 82 1.47 10.73 3.24
C TYR A 82 2.65 11.56 2.76
N LEU A 83 2.42 12.78 2.28
CA LEU A 83 3.50 13.66 1.84
C LEU A 83 4.46 13.97 3.00
N MET A 84 3.93 14.34 4.17
CA MET A 84 4.73 14.65 5.37
C MET A 84 5.56 13.45 5.85
N VAL A 85 5.04 12.22 5.71
CA VAL A 85 5.78 10.99 6.02
C VAL A 85 6.86 10.76 4.97
N LEU A 86 6.51 10.79 3.68
CA LEU A 86 7.42 10.52 2.57
C LEU A 86 8.63 11.46 2.53
N VAL A 87 8.46 12.76 2.78
CA VAL A 87 9.60 13.70 2.79
C VAL A 87 10.57 13.49 3.94
N ARG A 88 10.17 12.77 5.01
CA ARG A 88 11.03 12.47 6.16
C ARG A 88 11.73 11.11 6.08
N MET A 89 11.31 10.27 5.15
CA MET A 89 11.81 8.90 4.98
C MET A 89 13.01 8.83 4.02
N ALA A 90 13.86 7.84 4.21
CA ALA A 90 14.87 7.42 3.24
C ALA A 90 14.22 6.80 1.99
N LEU A 91 14.97 6.70 0.88
CA LEU A 91 14.43 6.19 -0.39
C LEU A 91 13.87 4.77 -0.25
N GLU A 92 14.55 3.93 0.51
CA GLU A 92 14.21 2.52 0.72
C GLU A 92 12.91 2.38 1.54
N GLU A 93 12.81 3.13 2.63
CA GLU A 93 11.61 3.21 3.47
C GLU A 93 10.37 3.71 2.68
N ARG A 94 10.56 4.63 1.72
CA ARG A 94 9.46 5.12 0.85
C ARG A 94 8.94 4.02 -0.06
N THR A 95 9.81 3.17 -0.58
CA THR A 95 9.43 2.04 -1.44
C THR A 95 8.64 1.02 -0.63
N HIS A 96 9.11 0.66 0.56
CA HIS A 96 8.39 -0.21 1.50
C HIS A 96 6.99 0.34 1.83
N LEU A 97 6.88 1.65 2.07
CA LEU A 97 5.58 2.29 2.32
C LEU A 97 4.56 2.07 1.19
N ILE A 98 5.02 2.13 -0.06
CA ILE A 98 4.17 1.95 -1.24
C ILE A 98 3.82 0.47 -1.43
N GLU A 99 4.83 -0.40 -1.44
CA GLU A 99 4.69 -1.83 -1.71
C GLU A 99 3.75 -2.51 -0.71
N TYR A 100 4.05 -2.35 0.58
CA TYR A 100 3.25 -2.97 1.64
C TYR A 100 1.91 -2.26 1.84
N GLY A 101 1.82 -0.97 1.49
CA GLY A 101 0.53 -0.28 1.40
C GLY A 101 -0.40 -0.92 0.37
N VAL A 102 0.10 -1.24 -0.84
CA VAL A 102 -0.69 -1.93 -1.88
C VAL A 102 -1.09 -3.33 -1.43
N VAL A 103 -0.16 -4.11 -0.86
CA VAL A 103 -0.44 -5.44 -0.33
C VAL A 103 -1.57 -5.39 0.72
N ALA A 104 -1.49 -4.46 1.66
CA ALA A 104 -2.51 -4.30 2.70
C ALA A 104 -3.89 -3.95 2.15
N VAL A 105 -3.97 -3.08 1.14
CA VAL A 105 -5.24 -2.73 0.49
C VAL A 105 -5.84 -3.95 -0.23
N LEU A 106 -5.03 -4.71 -0.98
CA LEU A 106 -5.52 -5.90 -1.68
C LEU A 106 -6.04 -6.97 -0.71
N ILE A 107 -5.32 -7.19 0.39
CA ILE A 107 -5.75 -8.13 1.44
C ILE A 107 -7.03 -7.63 2.12
N LEU A 108 -7.11 -6.34 2.47
CA LEU A 108 -8.31 -5.75 3.05
C LEU A 108 -9.53 -5.93 2.14
N GLU A 109 -9.39 -5.62 0.85
CA GLU A 109 -10.47 -5.78 -0.13
C GLU A 109 -10.87 -7.26 -0.27
N ALA A 110 -9.92 -8.19 -0.30
CA ALA A 110 -10.22 -9.62 -0.39
C ALA A 110 -10.98 -10.13 0.84
N LEU A 111 -10.56 -9.71 2.04
CA LEU A 111 -11.21 -10.07 3.30
C LEU A 111 -12.59 -9.42 3.44
N THR A 112 -12.75 -8.19 2.97
CA THR A 112 -14.03 -7.46 2.97
C THR A 112 -15.02 -8.08 1.99
N GLU A 113 -14.56 -8.44 0.79
CA GLU A 113 -15.33 -9.18 -0.22
C GLU A 113 -15.81 -10.52 0.34
N ARG A 114 -14.92 -11.26 1.00
CA ARG A 114 -15.26 -12.53 1.66
C ARG A 114 -16.32 -12.35 2.75
N ALA A 115 -16.20 -11.32 3.59
CA ALA A 115 -17.17 -11.00 4.63
C ALA A 115 -18.55 -10.63 4.06
N GLY A 116 -18.56 -9.85 2.97
CA GLY A 116 -19.80 -9.46 2.27
C GLY A 116 -20.57 -10.63 1.66
N HIS A 117 -19.90 -11.75 1.39
CA HIS A 117 -20.51 -12.99 0.89
C HIS A 117 -20.89 -13.97 2.01
N GLY A 118 -21.10 -13.48 3.23
CA GLY A 118 -21.63 -14.27 4.36
C GLY A 118 -20.62 -15.19 5.04
N ARG A 119 -19.33 -15.13 4.67
CA ARG A 119 -18.28 -15.88 5.39
C ARG A 119 -17.83 -15.12 6.62
N ARG A 120 -17.55 -15.85 7.70
CA ARG A 120 -17.01 -15.24 8.92
C ARG A 120 -15.56 -14.80 8.71
N VAL A 121 -15.35 -13.49 8.75
CA VAL A 121 -14.03 -12.85 8.77
C VAL A 121 -14.02 -11.83 9.90
N PRO A 122 -13.51 -12.18 11.09
CA PRO A 122 -13.47 -11.24 12.21
C PRO A 122 -12.45 -10.13 11.91
N LEU A 123 -12.87 -8.87 12.06
CA LEU A 123 -12.00 -7.69 11.94
C LEU A 123 -11.10 -7.69 10.68
N PRO A 124 -11.66 -7.63 9.45
CA PRO A 124 -10.90 -7.66 8.20
C PRO A 124 -9.71 -6.69 8.15
N ALA A 125 -9.86 -5.51 8.74
CA ALA A 125 -8.81 -4.49 8.84
C ALA A 125 -7.59 -4.96 9.64
N VAL A 126 -7.82 -5.54 10.82
CA VAL A 126 -6.75 -6.04 11.70
C VAL A 126 -6.04 -7.21 11.02
N LEU A 127 -6.81 -8.13 10.43
CA LEU A 127 -6.24 -9.27 9.70
C LEU A 127 -5.40 -8.83 8.50
N ALA A 128 -5.81 -7.79 7.76
CA ALA A 128 -5.03 -7.25 6.66
C ALA A 128 -3.69 -6.67 7.13
N ILE A 129 -3.68 -5.93 8.25
CA ILE A 129 -2.45 -5.39 8.86
C ILE A 129 -1.53 -6.52 9.30
N LEU A 130 -2.05 -7.50 10.04
CA LEU A 130 -1.26 -8.63 10.54
C LEU A 130 -0.71 -9.50 9.41
N ALA A 131 -1.50 -9.77 8.38
CA ALA A 131 -1.04 -10.53 7.22
C ALA A 131 0.06 -9.78 6.46
N THR A 132 -0.08 -8.47 6.28
CA THR A 132 0.93 -7.64 5.61
C THR A 132 2.22 -7.56 6.44
N ALA A 133 2.11 -7.39 7.76
CA ALA A 133 3.26 -7.42 8.66
C ALA A 133 4.00 -8.76 8.60
N LEU A 134 3.27 -9.88 8.51
CA LEU A 134 3.87 -11.21 8.34
C LEU A 134 4.58 -11.35 6.99
N ILE A 135 4.00 -10.84 5.91
CA ILE A 135 4.63 -10.81 4.58
C ILE A 135 5.92 -9.97 4.62
N GLY A 136 5.89 -8.81 5.29
CA GLY A 136 7.07 -7.97 5.49
C GLY A 136 8.14 -8.62 6.38
N LEU A 137 7.75 -9.42 7.37
CA LEU A 137 8.70 -10.22 8.14
C LEU A 137 9.37 -11.30 7.27
N VAL A 138 8.60 -11.97 6.40
CA VAL A 138 9.16 -12.95 5.44
C VAL A 138 10.13 -12.26 4.48
N ASP A 139 9.83 -11.03 4.06
CA ASP A 139 10.72 -10.23 3.23
C ASP A 139 12.06 -9.98 3.91
N GLU A 140 12.06 -9.50 5.15
CA GLU A 140 13.28 -9.30 5.93
C GLU A 140 14.07 -10.60 6.13
N CYS A 141 13.36 -11.72 6.35
CA CYS A 141 14.00 -13.03 6.40
C CYS A 141 14.67 -13.40 5.07
N ILE A 142 14.09 -13.05 3.91
CA ILE A 142 14.70 -13.26 2.59
C ILE A 142 15.90 -12.32 2.42
N GLN A 143 15.76 -11.05 2.78
CA GLN A 143 16.82 -10.04 2.69
C GLN A 143 18.03 -10.42 3.56
N ALA A 144 17.84 -11.11 4.68
CA ALA A 144 18.94 -11.64 5.51
C ALA A 144 19.87 -12.62 4.77
N PHE A 145 19.43 -13.21 3.66
CA PHE A 145 20.26 -14.08 2.81
C PHE A 145 20.91 -13.32 1.64
N LEU A 146 20.59 -12.04 1.44
CA LEU A 146 21.19 -11.23 0.38
C LEU A 146 22.47 -10.57 0.90
N PRO A 147 23.61 -10.70 0.18
CA PRO A 147 24.90 -10.19 0.65
C PRO A 147 24.97 -8.65 0.74
N SER A 148 24.05 -7.95 0.06
CA SER A 148 23.96 -6.49 0.06
C SER A 148 23.02 -5.93 1.15
N ARG A 149 22.37 -6.79 1.95
CA ARG A 149 21.38 -6.37 2.96
C ARG A 149 21.63 -7.02 4.32
N VAL A 150 21.17 -6.35 5.35
CA VAL A 150 21.17 -6.82 6.74
C VAL A 150 19.74 -6.83 7.21
N PHE A 151 19.35 -7.85 7.96
CA PHE A 151 18.04 -7.91 8.60
C PHE A 151 17.84 -6.67 9.49
N ASP A 152 16.81 -5.86 9.20
CA ASP A 152 16.52 -4.64 9.96
C ASP A 152 15.10 -4.68 10.55
N VAL A 153 15.02 -4.59 11.87
CA VAL A 153 13.73 -4.54 12.59
C VAL A 153 12.96 -3.26 12.24
N GLN A 154 13.67 -2.18 11.88
CA GLN A 154 13.06 -0.93 11.45
C GLN A 154 12.22 -1.12 10.17
N ASP A 155 12.63 -2.00 9.26
CA ASP A 155 11.88 -2.30 8.04
C ASP A 155 10.57 -3.03 8.34
N ILE A 156 10.56 -3.98 9.29
CA ILE A 156 9.33 -4.64 9.76
C ILE A 156 8.34 -3.61 10.32
N VAL A 157 8.83 -2.62 11.07
CA VAL A 157 8.02 -1.55 11.64
C VAL A 157 7.44 -0.69 10.52
N PHE A 158 8.23 -0.33 9.50
CA PHE A 158 7.73 0.46 8.36
C PHE A 158 6.73 -0.30 7.50
N ASN A 159 6.95 -1.59 7.26
CA ASN A 159 6.01 -2.45 6.53
C ASN A 159 4.66 -2.52 7.27
N THR A 160 4.71 -2.60 8.60
CA THR A 160 3.52 -2.58 9.45
C THR A 160 2.85 -1.20 9.42
N LEU A 161 3.62 -0.11 9.50
CA LEU A 161 3.11 1.26 9.42
C LEU A 161 2.43 1.52 8.07
N ALA A 162 3.03 1.06 6.97
CA ALA A 162 2.46 1.12 5.63
C ALA A 162 1.07 0.46 5.59
N ALA A 163 0.97 -0.75 6.15
CA ALA A 163 -0.29 -1.47 6.24
C ALA A 163 -1.34 -0.71 7.05
N VAL A 164 -0.97 -0.17 8.22
CA VAL A 164 -1.87 0.64 9.06
C VAL A 164 -2.37 1.87 8.31
N MET A 165 -1.46 2.64 7.69
CA MET A 165 -1.84 3.86 6.98
C MET A 165 -2.73 3.57 5.76
N ALA A 166 -2.45 2.51 5.01
CA ALA A 166 -3.21 2.15 3.82
C ALA A 166 -4.62 1.63 4.17
N VAL A 167 -4.73 0.81 5.22
CA VAL A 167 -6.01 0.34 5.75
C VAL A 167 -6.82 1.50 6.32
N ALA A 168 -6.21 2.36 7.15
CA ALA A 168 -6.89 3.53 7.72
C ALA A 168 -7.39 4.48 6.62
N THR A 169 -6.59 4.71 5.58
CA THR A 169 -6.97 5.51 4.41
C THR A 169 -8.18 4.91 3.70
N SER A 170 -8.16 3.59 3.44
CA SER A 170 -9.25 2.89 2.76
C SER A 170 -10.56 2.99 3.54
N LEU A 171 -10.49 2.86 4.87
CA LEU A 171 -11.64 3.02 5.76
C LEU A 171 -12.15 4.47 5.81
N ALA A 172 -11.26 5.45 5.93
CA ALA A 172 -11.61 6.88 5.99
C ALA A 172 -12.28 7.35 4.69
N LEU A 173 -11.72 7.00 3.53
CA LEU A 173 -12.31 7.31 2.22
C LEU A 173 -13.64 6.57 2.02
N GLY A 174 -13.71 5.29 2.44
CA GLY A 174 -14.95 4.52 2.41
C GLY A 174 -16.06 5.15 3.27
N TRP A 175 -15.71 5.64 4.46
CA TRP A 175 -16.60 6.36 5.36
C TRP A 175 -17.08 7.67 4.73
N ALA A 176 -16.17 8.50 4.22
CA ALA A 176 -16.51 9.77 3.57
C ALA A 176 -17.48 9.58 2.39
N ARG A 177 -17.25 8.55 1.57
CA ARG A 177 -18.16 8.18 0.46
C ARG A 177 -19.54 7.72 0.90
N ARG A 178 -19.67 7.09 2.06
CA ARG A 178 -20.99 6.67 2.60
C ARG A 178 -21.77 7.86 3.15
N TRP A 179 -21.11 8.71 3.92
CA TRP A 179 -21.74 9.94 4.46
C TRP A 179 -22.19 10.89 3.36
N GLY A 180 -21.37 11.05 2.33
CA GLY A 180 -21.75 11.84 1.17
C GLY A 180 -22.97 11.32 0.40
N ARG A 181 -23.40 10.07 0.58
CA ARG A 181 -24.59 9.50 -0.10
C ARG A 181 -25.89 9.59 0.71
N GLY A 182 -25.81 9.84 2.02
CA GLY A 182 -26.98 9.89 2.91
C GLY A 182 -27.52 11.30 3.17
N GLY A 183 -27.04 12.31 2.44
CA GLY A 183 -27.41 13.72 2.60
C GLY A 183 -28.13 14.33 1.40
N ASP A 184 -28.54 13.52 0.42
CA ASP A 184 -29.49 13.88 -0.65
C ASP A 184 -30.85 13.22 -0.35
#